data_AF-A0A818CQT5-F1
#
_entry.id   AF-A0A818CQT5-F1
#
_cell.length_a   1.000
_cell.length_b   1.000
_cell.length_c   1.000
_cell.angle_alpha   90.00
_cell.angle_beta   90.00
_cell.angle_gamma   90.00
#
_symmetry.space_group_name_H-M   'P 1'
#
loop_
_entity.id
_entity.type
_entity.pdbx_description
1 polymer ?
#
loop_
_entity_poly.entity_id
_entity_poly.type
_entity_poly.pdbx_seq_one_letter_code
_entity_poly.pdbx_strand_id
1 'polypeptide(L)'
;MFPRLFISARLRSALKACVAGGFIFVGANIYFGSERFYDEIFMPTLRYIDPEKIHHLSIQMAKHGLVPQMKSVDDPILHSTVWNREFKNPIGLAAGFDKNGEAIDGLSKFGFGFIEIGTITPKPQSGNEKPRLFRLTEDRAIINRYGFNNDGYEA
;
A
#
# COMPACT_ATOMS: atom_id res chain seq x y z
N MET A 1 -8.85 -24.02 -46.44
CA MET A 1 -8.12 -24.35 -45.19
C MET A 1 -7.47 -23.10 -44.57
N PHE A 2 -8.25 -22.04 -44.28
CA PHE A 2 -7.74 -20.75 -43.74
C PHE A 2 -8.54 -20.08 -42.60
N PRO A 3 -9.77 -20.49 -42.17
CA PRO A 3 -10.54 -19.69 -41.21
C PRO A 3 -10.06 -19.81 -39.74
N ARG A 4 -9.42 -20.92 -39.35
CA ARG A 4 -8.94 -21.11 -37.96
C ARG A 4 -7.80 -20.17 -37.57
N LEU A 5 -6.89 -19.85 -38.49
CA LEU A 5 -5.76 -18.95 -38.24
C LEU A 5 -6.23 -17.49 -37.99
N PHE A 6 -7.25 -17.03 -38.72
CA PHE A 6 -7.77 -15.67 -38.62
C PHE A 6 -8.55 -15.41 -37.31
N ILE A 7 -9.36 -16.39 -36.88
CA ILE A 7 -10.08 -16.33 -35.59
C ILE A 7 -9.07 -16.33 -34.42
N SER A 8 -8.00 -17.13 -34.51
CA SER A 8 -6.94 -17.14 -33.49
C SER A 8 -6.21 -15.80 -33.39
N ALA A 9 -6.01 -15.10 -34.51
CA ALA A 9 -5.36 -13.78 -34.53
C ALA A 9 -6.26 -12.70 -33.91
N ARG A 10 -7.56 -12.68 -34.25
CA ARG A 10 -8.52 -11.75 -33.64
C ARG A 10 -8.70 -11.99 -32.14
N LEU A 11 -8.75 -13.25 -31.72
CA LEU A 11 -8.85 -13.59 -30.29
C LEU A 11 -7.61 -13.13 -29.50
N ARG A 12 -6.41 -13.32 -30.06
CA ARG A 12 -5.17 -12.79 -29.47
C ARG A 12 -5.17 -11.27 -29.38
N SER A 13 -5.64 -10.57 -30.43
CA SER A 13 -5.73 -9.10 -30.41
C SER A 13 -6.76 -8.59 -29.41
N ALA A 14 -7.92 -9.24 -29.31
CA ALA A 14 -8.94 -8.92 -28.31
C ALA A 14 -8.41 -9.12 -26.88
N LEU A 15 -7.74 -10.25 -26.62
CA LEU A 15 -7.13 -10.52 -25.31
C LEU A 15 -6.12 -9.42 -24.92
N LYS A 16 -5.24 -9.03 -25.85
CA LYS A 16 -4.27 -7.94 -25.63
C LYS A 16 -4.97 -6.62 -25.31
N ALA A 17 -6.04 -6.28 -26.03
CA ALA A 17 -6.80 -5.06 -25.80
C ALA A 17 -7.49 -5.06 -24.42
N CYS A 18 -8.10 -6.17 -24.02
CA CYS A 18 -8.71 -6.31 -22.70
C CYS A 18 -7.68 -6.20 -21.57
N VAL A 19 -6.52 -6.84 -21.71
CA VAL A 19 -5.44 -6.77 -20.72
C VAL A 19 -4.91 -5.33 -20.61
N ALA A 20 -4.62 -4.67 -21.73
CA ALA A 20 -4.16 -3.29 -21.74
C ALA A 20 -5.22 -2.34 -21.12
N GLY A 21 -6.48 -2.49 -21.50
CA GLY A 21 -7.59 -1.74 -20.92
C GLY A 21 -7.72 -1.95 -19.40
N GLY A 22 -7.55 -3.19 -18.93
CA GLY A 22 -7.53 -3.53 -17.50
C GLY A 22 -6.41 -2.82 -16.75
N PHE A 23 -5.18 -2.83 -17.29
CA PHE A 23 -4.06 -2.10 -16.68
C PHE A 23 -4.29 -0.60 -16.63
N ILE A 24 -4.81 -0.01 -17.71
CA ILE A 24 -5.15 1.42 -17.74
C ILE A 24 -6.25 1.73 -16.71
N PHE A 25 -7.29 0.90 -16.62
CA PHE A 25 -8.37 1.07 -15.66
C PHE A 25 -7.86 1.03 -14.22
N VAL A 26 -7.05 0.03 -13.87
CA VAL A 26 -6.45 -0.08 -12.52
C VAL A 26 -5.53 1.11 -12.24
N GLY A 27 -4.64 1.44 -13.18
CA GLY A 27 -3.71 2.57 -13.04
C GLY A 27 -4.43 3.90 -12.86
N ALA A 28 -5.50 4.15 -13.63
CA ALA A 28 -6.32 5.34 -13.49
C ALA A 28 -7.01 5.40 -12.12
N ASN A 29 -7.61 4.30 -11.65
CA ASN A 29 -8.27 4.28 -10.34
C ASN A 29 -7.28 4.48 -9.18
N ILE A 30 -6.08 3.91 -9.28
CA ILE A 30 -5.00 4.16 -8.31
C ILE A 30 -4.59 5.64 -8.35
N TYR A 31 -4.38 6.21 -9.54
CA TYR A 31 -3.98 7.60 -9.70
C TYR A 31 -5.02 8.60 -9.18
N PHE A 32 -6.31 8.34 -9.45
CA PHE A 32 -7.40 9.19 -9.00
C PHE A 32 -7.82 8.93 -7.55
N GLY A 33 -7.30 7.89 -6.89
CA GLY A 33 -7.65 7.57 -5.51
C GLY A 33 -9.11 7.18 -5.32
N SER A 34 -9.67 6.39 -6.26
CA SER A 34 -11.09 6.00 -6.23
C SER A 34 -11.39 5.07 -5.04
N GLU A 35 -11.94 5.62 -3.95
CA GLU A 35 -12.26 4.87 -2.71
C GLU A 35 -13.09 3.61 -3.00
N ARG A 36 -14.13 3.74 -3.82
CA ARG A 36 -14.99 2.62 -4.21
C ARG A 36 -14.21 1.49 -4.90
N PHE A 37 -13.26 1.83 -5.77
CA PHE A 37 -12.40 0.82 -6.40
C PHE A 37 -11.52 0.12 -5.37
N TYR A 38 -10.99 0.87 -4.40
CA TYR A 38 -10.19 0.30 -3.32
C TYR A 38 -11.00 -0.68 -2.46
N ASP A 39 -12.21 -0.29 -2.06
CA ASP A 39 -13.05 -1.04 -1.14
C ASP A 39 -13.71 -2.27 -1.79
N GLU A 40 -14.23 -2.13 -3.00
CA GLU A 40 -15.04 -3.18 -3.65
C GLU A 40 -14.18 -4.17 -4.46
N ILE A 41 -13.02 -3.73 -4.97
CA ILE A 41 -12.24 -4.52 -5.95
C ILE A 41 -10.81 -4.74 -5.46
N PHE A 42 -10.06 -3.66 -5.22
CA PHE A 42 -8.61 -3.76 -5.00
C PHE A 42 -8.28 -4.49 -3.70
N MET A 43 -8.75 -3.99 -2.56
CA MET A 43 -8.45 -4.57 -1.24
C MET A 43 -8.98 -6.00 -1.09
N PRO A 44 -10.23 -6.34 -1.49
CA PRO A 44 -10.69 -7.73 -1.47
C PRO A 44 -9.82 -8.67 -2.30
N THR A 45 -9.32 -8.22 -3.46
CA THR A 45 -8.43 -9.03 -4.32
C THR A 45 -7.07 -9.27 -3.67
N LEU A 46 -6.48 -8.26 -3.02
CA LEU A 46 -5.18 -8.41 -2.35
C LEU A 46 -5.21 -9.34 -1.13
N ARG A 47 -6.39 -9.67 -0.59
CA ARG A 47 -6.53 -10.60 0.54
C ARG A 47 -6.19 -12.05 0.17
N TYR A 48 -6.22 -12.41 -1.11
CA TYR A 48 -5.82 -13.73 -1.60
C TYR A 48 -4.29 -13.93 -1.68
N ILE A 49 -3.51 -12.88 -1.45
CA ILE A 49 -2.05 -12.91 -1.51
C ILE A 49 -1.50 -12.85 -0.08
N ASP A 50 -0.36 -13.52 0.15
CA ASP A 50 0.36 -13.48 1.42
C ASP A 50 0.48 -12.05 1.95
N PRO A 51 0.07 -11.79 3.20
CA PRO A 51 -0.07 -10.44 3.69
C PRO A 51 1.27 -9.73 3.87
N GLU A 52 2.36 -10.45 4.17
CA GLU A 52 3.70 -9.87 4.31
C GLU A 52 4.26 -9.48 2.93
N LYS A 53 4.02 -10.30 1.88
CA LYS A 53 4.36 -9.94 0.50
C LYS A 53 3.62 -8.70 0.02
N ILE A 54 2.32 -8.60 0.29
CA ILE A 54 1.52 -7.42 -0.07
C ILE A 54 1.98 -6.19 0.70
N HIS A 55 2.32 -6.35 1.97
CA HIS A 55 2.87 -5.25 2.75
C HIS A 55 4.19 -4.73 2.15
N HIS A 56 5.15 -5.61 1.82
CA HIS A 56 6.37 -5.18 1.14
C HIS A 56 6.09 -4.51 -0.21
N LEU A 57 5.17 -5.05 -1.02
CA LEU A 57 4.77 -4.44 -2.28
C LEU A 57 4.19 -3.03 -2.06
N SER A 58 3.37 -2.84 -1.02
CA SER A 58 2.78 -1.54 -0.70
C SER A 58 3.85 -0.49 -0.32
N ILE A 59 4.89 -0.90 0.42
CA ILE A 59 6.04 -0.03 0.73
C ILE A 59 6.79 0.33 -0.55
N GLN A 60 7.07 -0.64 -1.43
CA GLN A 60 7.77 -0.35 -2.70
C GLN A 60 6.95 0.57 -3.62
N MET A 61 5.63 0.37 -3.69
CA MET A 61 4.73 1.27 -4.44
C MET A 61 4.79 2.69 -3.87
N ALA A 62 4.71 2.85 -2.55
CA ALA A 62 4.80 4.15 -1.89
C ALA A 62 6.18 4.80 -2.09
N LYS A 63 7.28 4.05 -1.92
CA LYS A 63 8.66 4.49 -2.19
C LYS A 63 8.83 5.05 -3.60
N HIS A 64 8.21 4.44 -4.60
CA HIS A 64 8.22 4.91 -5.98
C HIS A 64 7.11 5.92 -6.32
N GLY A 65 6.33 6.38 -5.34
CA GLY A 65 5.26 7.34 -5.54
C GLY A 65 4.05 6.81 -6.33
N LEU A 66 3.92 5.49 -6.47
CA LEU A 66 2.81 4.80 -7.14
C LEU A 66 1.61 4.66 -6.20
N VAL A 67 1.22 5.77 -5.58
CA VAL A 67 0.14 5.87 -4.60
C VAL A 67 -0.74 7.08 -4.95
N PRO A 68 -2.04 7.04 -4.60
CA PRO A 68 -2.89 8.21 -4.77
C PRO A 68 -2.37 9.37 -3.94
N GLN A 69 -2.56 10.58 -4.46
CA GLN A 69 -2.32 11.80 -3.70
C GLN A 69 -3.66 12.37 -3.23
N MET A 70 -3.80 12.56 -1.92
CA MET A 70 -4.89 13.30 -1.33
C MET A 70 -4.78 14.77 -1.75
N LYS A 71 -5.82 15.26 -2.44
CA LYS A 71 -5.86 16.64 -2.99
C LYS A 71 -6.64 17.61 -2.13
N SER A 72 -7.38 17.11 -1.14
CA SER A 72 -8.13 17.94 -0.19
C SER A 72 -7.17 18.65 0.77
N VAL A 73 -7.52 19.88 1.11
CA VAL A 73 -6.89 20.62 2.20
C VAL A 73 -7.65 20.27 3.48
N ASP A 74 -6.92 19.99 4.56
CA ASP A 74 -7.52 19.73 5.87
C ASP A 74 -8.25 20.98 6.38
N ASP A 75 -9.42 20.79 6.99
CA ASP A 75 -10.14 21.88 7.65
C ASP A 75 -9.31 22.38 8.85
N PRO A 76 -9.11 23.70 9.02
CA PRO A 76 -8.40 24.27 10.16
C PRO A 76 -8.88 23.78 11.53
N ILE A 77 -10.14 23.34 11.66
CA ILE A 77 -10.67 22.76 12.91
C ILE A 77 -9.94 21.47 13.34
N LEU A 78 -9.29 20.77 12.40
CA LEU A 78 -8.53 19.54 12.66
C LEU A 78 -7.10 19.82 13.14
N HIS A 79 -6.63 21.07 13.07
CA HIS A 79 -5.28 21.42 13.49
C HIS A 79 -5.08 21.07 14.96
N SER A 80 -3.98 20.36 15.24
CA SER A 80 -3.69 19.83 16.57
C SER A 80 -2.26 20.19 16.98
N THR A 81 -2.09 20.60 18.23
CA THR A 81 -0.76 20.88 18.80
C THR A 81 -0.43 19.87 19.90
N VAL A 82 0.62 19.08 19.69
CA VAL A 82 1.12 18.11 20.68
C VAL A 82 2.63 18.29 20.80
N TRP A 83 3.16 18.35 22.03
CA TRP A 83 4.59 18.56 22.28
C TRP A 83 5.19 19.81 21.60
N ASN A 84 4.44 20.92 21.56
CA ASN A 84 4.80 22.14 20.84
C ASN A 84 5.07 21.93 19.33
N ARG A 85 4.47 20.89 18.74
CA ARG A 85 4.47 20.63 17.30
C ARG A 85 3.06 20.74 16.76
N GLU A 86 2.94 21.38 15.62
CA GLU A 86 1.68 21.53 14.90
C GLU A 86 1.49 20.39 13.89
N PHE A 87 0.29 19.81 13.88
CA PHE A 87 -0.15 18.81 12.93
C PHE A 87 -1.37 19.34 12.19
N LYS A 88 -1.41 19.15 10.86
CA LYS A 88 -2.52 19.59 10.01
C LYS A 88 -3.85 18.90 10.38
N ASN A 89 -3.76 17.66 10.81
CA ASN A 89 -4.88 16.85 11.28
C ASN A 89 -4.38 15.84 12.34
N PRO A 90 -5.27 15.26 13.16
CA PRO A 90 -4.87 14.37 14.25
C PRO A 90 -4.66 12.91 13.80
N ILE A 91 -4.76 12.61 12.50
CA ILE A 91 -4.70 11.24 11.99
C ILE A 91 -3.27 10.91 11.58
N GLY A 92 -2.71 9.84 12.15
CA GLY A 92 -1.35 9.41 11.83
C GLY A 92 -1.26 7.95 11.38
N LEU A 93 -0.16 7.62 10.71
CA LEU A 93 0.22 6.26 10.40
C LEU A 93 1.14 5.71 11.50
N ALA A 94 0.71 4.65 12.16
CA ALA A 94 1.43 4.05 13.28
C ALA A 94 2.71 3.30 12.86
N ALA A 95 3.62 3.12 13.82
CA ALA A 95 4.80 2.30 13.67
C ALA A 95 4.48 0.85 13.30
N GLY A 96 5.48 0.17 12.75
CA GLY A 96 5.39 -1.19 12.24
C GLY A 96 4.96 -1.28 10.79
N PHE A 97 4.47 -0.18 10.18
CA PHE A 97 4.19 -0.10 8.75
C PHE A 97 5.46 0.18 7.94
N ASP A 98 6.08 1.35 8.07
CA ASP A 98 7.35 1.67 7.42
C ASP A 98 8.50 1.57 8.41
N LYS A 99 8.99 0.34 8.61
CA LYS A 99 9.98 0.05 9.67
C LYS A 99 11.33 0.71 9.42
N ASN A 100 11.73 0.80 8.16
CA ASN A 100 13.03 1.29 7.75
C ASN A 100 12.96 2.73 7.18
N GLY A 101 11.79 3.37 7.19
CA GLY A 101 11.62 4.73 6.67
C GLY A 101 11.79 4.84 5.15
N GLU A 102 11.51 3.77 4.39
CA GLU A 102 11.78 3.70 2.96
C GLU A 102 10.78 4.48 2.10
N ALA A 103 9.59 4.77 2.63
CA ALA A 103 8.45 5.23 1.85
C ALA A 103 7.78 6.49 2.41
N ILE A 104 8.44 7.23 3.31
CA ILE A 104 7.89 8.41 4.00
C ILE A 104 7.26 9.40 3.02
N ASP A 105 7.97 9.78 1.96
CA ASP A 105 7.48 10.74 0.96
C ASP A 105 6.22 10.25 0.25
N GLY A 106 6.15 8.96 -0.10
CA GLY A 106 4.97 8.36 -0.69
C GLY A 106 3.81 8.30 0.29
N LEU A 107 4.08 7.88 1.52
CA LEU A 107 3.08 7.71 2.57
C LEU A 107 2.48 9.06 3.01
N SER A 108 3.26 10.14 2.98
CA SER A 108 2.77 11.48 3.29
C SER A 108 1.70 11.98 2.31
N LYS A 109 1.63 11.41 1.10
CA LYS A 109 0.63 11.76 0.08
C LYS A 109 -0.77 11.27 0.42
N PHE A 110 -0.94 10.34 1.36
CA PHE A 110 -2.25 9.87 1.82
C PHE A 110 -2.95 10.86 2.76
N GLY A 111 -2.31 11.98 3.13
CA GLY A 111 -2.93 13.02 3.96
C GLY A 111 -2.82 12.80 5.47
N PHE A 112 -1.97 11.87 5.92
CA PHE A 112 -1.67 11.74 7.35
C PHE A 112 -1.04 13.02 7.91
N GLY A 113 -1.49 13.45 9.08
CA GLY A 113 -0.87 14.54 9.84
C GLY A 113 0.54 14.18 10.35
N PHE A 114 0.81 12.89 10.61
CA PHE A 114 2.13 12.38 10.98
C PHE A 114 2.33 10.91 10.58
N ILE A 115 3.58 10.47 10.49
CA ILE A 115 3.98 9.08 10.22
C ILE A 115 5.02 8.69 11.26
N GLU A 116 4.78 7.56 11.92
CA GLU A 116 5.72 6.95 12.86
C GLU A 116 6.47 5.80 12.19
N ILE A 117 7.77 5.96 11.97
CA ILE A 117 8.63 4.92 11.41
C ILE A 117 9.09 3.93 12.49
N GLY A 118 9.61 2.78 12.06
CA GLY A 118 10.15 1.76 12.97
C GLY A 118 9.15 0.65 13.28
N THR A 119 9.34 -0.13 14.33
CA THR A 119 10.43 -0.03 15.31
C THR A 119 11.79 -0.44 14.73
N ILE A 120 12.79 0.42 14.88
CA ILE A 120 14.19 0.17 14.50
C ILE A 120 14.96 -0.35 15.72
N THR A 121 15.89 -1.28 15.52
CA THR A 121 16.82 -1.74 16.57
C THR A 121 18.25 -1.29 16.28
N PRO A 122 19.14 -1.21 17.30
CA PRO A 122 20.53 -0.80 17.06
C PRO A 122 21.27 -1.65 16.02
N LYS A 123 20.95 -2.95 15.96
CA LYS A 123 21.50 -3.89 14.96
C LYS A 123 20.40 -4.38 14.01
N PRO A 124 20.74 -4.72 12.76
CA PRO A 124 19.81 -5.40 11.85
C PRO A 124 19.35 -6.72 12.43
N GLN A 125 18.09 -7.08 12.17
CA GLN A 125 17.56 -8.38 12.52
C GLN A 125 16.44 -8.81 11.57
N SER A 126 16.42 -10.10 11.25
CA SER A 126 15.42 -10.71 10.36
C SER A 126 14.05 -10.86 11.00
N GLY A 127 13.97 -10.83 12.33
CA GLY A 127 12.77 -11.12 13.14
C GLY A 127 12.41 -12.61 13.20
N ASN A 128 11.18 -12.92 13.61
CA ASN A 128 10.70 -14.29 13.79
C ASN A 128 10.51 -15.02 12.44
N GLU A 129 10.48 -16.35 12.46
CA GLU A 129 10.22 -17.17 11.26
C GLU A 129 8.84 -16.91 10.64
N LYS A 130 8.75 -17.06 9.31
CA LYS A 130 7.50 -16.90 8.55
C LYS A 130 6.70 -18.22 8.51
N PRO A 131 5.36 -18.17 8.40
CA PRO A 131 4.49 -16.98 8.35
C PRO A 131 4.31 -16.33 9.72
N ARG A 132 4.26 -14.99 9.75
CA ARG A 132 4.23 -14.18 10.98
C ARG A 132 3.27 -12.99 10.93
N LEU A 133 2.50 -12.86 9.86
CA LEU A 133 1.43 -11.88 9.69
C LEU A 133 0.19 -12.62 9.18
N PHE A 134 -0.94 -12.40 9.84
CA PHE A 134 -2.21 -13.07 9.55
C PHE A 134 -3.32 -12.02 9.54
N ARG A 135 -4.26 -12.14 8.59
CA ARG A 135 -5.44 -11.28 8.49
C ARG A 135 -6.67 -12.08 8.92
N LEU A 136 -7.42 -11.55 9.87
CA LEU A 136 -8.74 -12.04 10.28
C LEU A 136 -9.78 -11.13 9.63
N THR A 137 -10.17 -11.48 8.40
CA THR A 137 -10.95 -10.59 7.54
C THR A 137 -12.34 -10.29 8.10
N GLU A 138 -13.00 -11.29 8.67
CA GLU A 138 -14.35 -11.16 9.27
C GLU A 138 -14.32 -10.22 10.48
N ASP A 139 -13.28 -10.32 11.31
CA ASP A 139 -13.08 -9.50 12.51
C ASP A 139 -12.47 -8.13 12.22
N ARG A 140 -12.13 -7.84 10.96
CA ARG A 140 -11.33 -6.66 10.55
C ARG A 140 -10.05 -6.51 11.38
N ALA A 141 -9.40 -7.64 11.68
CA ALA A 141 -8.24 -7.68 12.58
C ALA A 141 -6.99 -8.25 11.90
N ILE A 142 -5.84 -7.98 12.51
CA ILE A 142 -4.53 -8.47 12.11
C ILE A 142 -3.84 -9.05 13.33
N ILE A 143 -3.27 -10.25 13.19
CA ILE A 143 -2.35 -10.83 14.17
C ILE A 143 -0.96 -10.84 13.55
N ASN A 144 0.02 -10.29 14.26
CA ASN A 144 1.41 -10.37 13.84
C ASN A 144 2.31 -10.83 14.99
N ARG A 145 3.40 -11.49 14.62
CA ARG A 145 4.49 -11.88 15.53
C ARG A 145 5.81 -11.60 14.84
N TYR A 146 6.00 -10.36 14.38
CA TYR A 146 7.15 -10.00 13.56
C TYR A 146 8.51 -10.20 14.24
N GLY A 147 8.59 -9.91 15.54
CA GLY A 147 9.86 -9.93 16.27
C GLY A 147 10.81 -8.82 15.80
N PHE A 148 10.28 -7.60 15.60
CA PHE A 148 11.06 -6.40 15.25
C PHE A 148 12.02 -6.54 14.04
N ASN A 149 11.60 -7.19 12.95
CA ASN A 149 12.43 -7.22 11.73
C ASN A 149 12.70 -5.80 11.18
N ASN A 150 13.98 -5.41 11.04
CA ASN A 150 14.42 -4.11 10.52
C ASN A 150 15.91 -4.17 10.13
N ASP A 151 16.38 -3.14 9.42
CA ASP A 151 17.73 -3.09 8.83
C ASP A 151 18.80 -2.52 9.79
N GLY A 152 18.40 -2.16 11.01
CA GLY A 152 19.27 -1.53 12.00
C GLY A 152 19.27 0.00 11.90
N TYR A 153 19.85 0.66 12.90
CA TYR A 153 19.86 2.13 12.99
C TYR A 153 20.81 2.82 11.98
N GLU A 154 21.90 2.13 11.60
CA GLU A 154 22.95 2.68 10.73
C GLU A 154 22.65 2.55 9.23
N ALA A 155 21.58 1.85 8.85
CA ALA A 155 21.18 1.63 7.46
C ALA A 155 20.52 2.88 6.87
#